data_AF-A0A450TYJ7-F1
#
_entry.id   AF-A0A450TYJ7-F1
#
_cell.length_a   1.000
_cell.length_b   1.000
_cell.length_c   1.000
_cell.angle_alpha   90.00
_cell.angle_beta   90.00
_cell.angle_gamma   90.00
#
_symmetry.space_group_name_H-M   'P 1'
#
loop_
_entity.id
_entity.type
_entity.pdbx_description
1 polymer ?
#
loop_
_entity_poly.entity_id
_entity_poly.type
_entity_poly.pdbx_seq_one_letter_code
_entity_poly.pdbx_strand_id
1 'polypeptide(L)'
;MLLDETDNHTLRRQGRFLFAALERPHRVLSTCPVNGGLREDLAFIANHQSCEAIDHPIDRHKSAKAMTMGPVDYHEFICTESGLPPATTALMSTAANMQCAVLARATHGDLAVRVVATAGVLGNATRAGDPAGWHETPNGSVRVDGAAVGTSPAGTRAGTIVILAFIDRPCTPGCLVGASTIITEAKSTALLDLRMPSLQSPGLATGTGTDQLAIAAPLAEEGDWERHWAGSHNTLGALLGRATHDAVSRSLLLQNGLCPELRRTVCGALGRHGCDEDKLRALAETELDTELSRLFIGNLQAVIHDPQAASVAYCLAESVDLARAGILHEEVVREAILDQAALLAAASALKPARLAEFREILGGRKDLDPGTLAALAVILGFAHKWT
;
A
#
# COMPACT_ATOMS: atom_id res chain seq x y z
N MET A 1 8.09 25.77 -1.62
CA MET A 1 8.01 25.57 -0.15
C MET A 1 9.23 24.77 0.28
N LEU A 2 10.03 25.30 1.20
CA LEU A 2 11.12 24.57 1.84
C LEU A 2 10.54 23.55 2.83
N LEU A 3 11.01 22.30 2.78
CA LEU A 3 10.56 21.21 3.66
C LEU A 3 11.65 20.75 4.63
N ASP A 4 12.90 20.78 4.18
CA ASP A 4 14.09 20.47 4.97
C ASP A 4 15.33 21.13 4.35
N GLU A 5 16.31 21.46 5.17
CA GLU A 5 17.59 22.03 4.76
C GLU A 5 18.67 21.53 5.72
N THR A 6 19.77 21.05 5.15
CA THR A 6 20.94 20.52 5.85
C THR A 6 22.19 20.80 5.03
N ASP A 7 23.36 20.60 5.62
CA ASP A 7 24.64 20.66 4.89
C ASP A 7 24.78 19.61 3.77
N ASN A 8 23.91 18.58 3.78
CA ASN A 8 23.93 17.51 2.78
C ASN A 8 22.93 17.76 1.64
N HIS A 9 21.76 18.33 1.92
CA HIS A 9 20.72 18.53 0.92
C HIS A 9 19.70 19.61 1.31
N THR A 10 19.04 20.16 0.30
CA THR A 10 17.89 21.06 0.42
C THR A 10 16.66 20.45 -0.23
N LEU A 11 15.62 20.16 0.54
CA LEU A 11 14.37 19.57 0.08
C LEU A 11 13.28 20.62 -0.13
N ARG A 12 12.73 20.69 -1.34
CA ARG A 12 11.68 21.64 -1.70
C ARG A 12 10.52 20.97 -2.40
N ARG A 13 9.32 21.51 -2.16
CA ARG A 13 8.11 21.21 -2.93
C ARG A 13 7.68 22.45 -3.72
N GLN A 14 7.41 22.27 -5.01
CA GLN A 14 6.92 23.31 -5.91
C GLN A 14 5.85 22.73 -6.83
N GLY A 15 4.59 23.15 -6.64
CA GLY A 15 3.46 22.61 -7.40
C GLY A 15 3.38 21.08 -7.28
N ARG A 16 3.47 20.40 -8.42
CA ARG A 16 3.44 18.92 -8.55
C ARG A 16 4.80 18.25 -8.38
N PHE A 17 5.84 18.99 -8.00
CA PHE A 17 7.21 18.51 -7.88
C PHE A 17 7.69 18.56 -6.43
N LEU A 18 8.47 17.54 -6.06
CA LEU A 18 9.27 17.46 -4.86
C LEU A 18 10.70 17.14 -5.30
N PHE A 19 11.69 17.94 -4.91
CA PHE A 19 13.08 17.70 -5.28
C PHE A 19 14.02 18.04 -4.14
N ALA A 20 15.07 17.25 -4.00
CA ALA A 20 16.19 17.48 -3.13
C ALA A 20 17.39 17.87 -3.98
N ALA A 21 17.92 19.08 -3.76
CA ALA A 21 19.24 19.47 -4.23
C ALA A 21 20.28 18.87 -3.29
N LEU A 22 21.28 18.17 -3.85
CA LEU A 22 22.39 17.61 -3.08
C LEU A 22 23.48 18.67 -2.97
N GLU A 23 23.70 19.20 -1.76
CA GLU A 23 24.59 20.34 -1.51
C GLU A 23 26.08 19.95 -1.53
N ARG A 24 26.36 18.65 -1.56
CA ARG A 24 27.69 18.05 -1.72
C ARG A 24 27.57 16.73 -2.47
N PRO A 25 28.68 16.13 -2.95
CA PRO A 25 28.64 14.84 -3.63
C PRO A 25 28.02 13.73 -2.76
N HIS A 26 27.09 12.96 -3.31
CA HIS A 26 26.45 11.83 -2.65
C HIS A 26 26.58 10.56 -3.49
N ARG A 27 26.67 9.43 -2.79
CA ARG A 27 26.33 8.13 -3.37
C ARG A 27 24.82 7.94 -3.32
N VAL A 28 24.22 7.68 -4.47
CA VAL A 28 22.78 7.51 -4.65
C VAL A 28 22.47 6.13 -5.20
N LEU A 29 21.60 5.38 -4.52
CA LEU A 29 21.00 4.16 -5.03
C LEU A 29 19.53 4.43 -5.36
N SER A 30 19.09 4.21 -6.60
CA SER A 30 17.68 4.41 -6.96
C SER A 30 17.12 3.42 -7.98
N THR A 31 15.80 3.28 -7.99
CA THR A 31 15.04 2.49 -8.96
C THR A 31 14.55 3.33 -10.15
N CYS A 32 15.11 4.52 -10.35
CA CYS A 32 14.71 5.40 -11.45
C CYS A 32 15.09 4.76 -12.80
N PRO A 33 14.23 4.79 -13.84
CA PRO A 33 14.59 4.26 -15.15
C PRO A 33 15.76 4.99 -15.81
N VAL A 34 15.90 6.29 -15.56
CA VAL A 34 16.97 7.14 -16.11
C VAL A 34 17.83 7.65 -14.95
N ASN A 35 19.16 7.57 -15.09
CA ASN A 35 20.09 7.86 -13.99
C ASN A 35 19.87 7.02 -12.72
N GLY A 36 19.29 5.83 -12.88
CA GLY A 36 19.08 4.87 -11.80
C GLY A 36 20.29 4.00 -11.48
N GLY A 37 20.07 3.02 -10.60
CA GLY A 37 21.14 2.18 -10.07
C GLY A 37 21.98 2.93 -9.04
N LEU A 38 23.27 2.59 -8.95
CA LEU A 38 24.22 3.23 -8.05
C LEU A 38 25.00 4.32 -8.80
N ARG A 39 24.88 5.57 -8.36
CA ARG A 39 25.47 6.76 -9.00
C ARG A 39 26.12 7.67 -7.97
N GLU A 40 27.10 8.46 -8.41
CA GLU A 40 27.84 9.41 -7.56
C GLU A 40 27.89 10.83 -8.16
N ASP A 41 27.28 11.02 -9.33
CA ASP A 41 27.33 12.24 -10.14
C ASP A 41 25.97 12.97 -10.21
N LEU A 42 25.03 12.59 -9.34
CA LEU A 42 23.72 13.24 -9.27
C LEU A 42 23.79 14.52 -8.44
N ALA A 43 23.14 15.57 -8.93
CA ALA A 43 22.92 16.81 -8.22
C ALA A 43 21.51 16.87 -7.61
N PHE A 44 20.55 16.10 -8.16
CA PHE A 44 19.16 16.12 -7.72
C PHE A 44 18.55 14.73 -7.63
N ILE A 45 17.68 14.57 -6.63
CA ILE A 45 16.74 13.47 -6.51
C ILE A 45 15.34 14.08 -6.45
N ALA A 46 14.43 13.65 -7.31
CA ALA A 46 13.12 14.27 -7.46
C ALA A 46 12.01 13.23 -7.55
N ASN A 47 10.80 13.65 -7.19
CA ASN A 47 9.54 12.96 -7.39
C ASN A 47 8.54 13.97 -7.98
N HIS A 48 7.74 13.54 -8.95
CA HIS A 48 6.69 14.38 -9.53
C HIS A 48 5.36 13.63 -9.59
N GLN A 49 4.27 14.38 -9.44
CA GLN A 49 2.94 13.84 -9.67
C GLN A 49 2.66 13.83 -11.17
N SER A 50 2.57 12.63 -11.75
CA SER A 50 2.42 12.41 -13.19
C SER A 50 0.97 12.31 -13.64
N CYS A 51 0.05 11.96 -12.74
CA CYS A 51 -1.38 11.86 -13.01
C CYS A 51 -2.23 12.05 -11.74
N GLU A 52 -3.55 12.10 -11.90
CA GLU A 52 -4.51 11.92 -10.81
C GLU A 52 -4.84 10.43 -10.61
N ALA A 53 -5.31 10.07 -9.41
CA ALA A 53 -5.53 8.69 -9.00
C ALA A 53 -6.67 7.97 -9.73
N ILE A 54 -7.65 8.69 -10.26
CA ILE A 54 -8.80 8.13 -10.98
C ILE A 54 -9.04 8.98 -12.22
N ASP A 55 -9.33 8.32 -13.35
CA ASP A 55 -9.79 8.93 -14.60
C ASP A 55 -9.18 10.30 -14.84
N HIS A 56 -7.89 10.32 -15.18
CA HIS A 56 -7.15 11.52 -15.53
C HIS A 56 -7.07 11.74 -17.05
N PRO A 57 -8.17 12.13 -17.75
CA PRO A 57 -8.12 12.49 -19.16
C PRO A 57 -7.84 14.00 -19.31
N ILE A 58 -6.82 14.55 -18.65
CA ILE A 58 -6.47 15.97 -18.86
C ILE A 58 -5.49 16.11 -20.03
N ASP A 59 -5.99 16.79 -21.06
CA ASP A 59 -5.37 17.11 -22.35
C ASP A 59 -4.07 17.95 -22.27
N ARG A 60 -3.62 18.35 -21.07
CA ARG A 60 -2.36 19.08 -20.84
C ARG A 60 -1.12 18.19 -20.68
N HIS A 61 -1.31 16.89 -20.48
CA HIS A 61 -0.23 15.88 -20.54
C HIS A 61 -0.45 14.85 -21.65
N LYS A 62 -1.54 14.99 -22.42
CA LYS A 62 -1.70 14.39 -23.74
C LYS A 62 -1.28 15.39 -24.83
N SER A 63 0.00 15.76 -24.87
CA SER A 63 0.57 15.55 -26.19
C SER A 63 0.57 14.03 -26.33
N ALA A 64 -0.12 13.46 -27.32
CA ALA A 64 -0.05 12.02 -27.60
C ALA A 64 1.41 11.50 -27.51
N LYS A 65 2.35 12.40 -27.78
CA LYS A 65 3.78 12.36 -27.46
C LYS A 65 4.16 11.80 -26.08
N ALA A 66 3.69 12.30 -24.94
CA ALA A 66 4.15 11.85 -23.62
C ALA A 66 3.77 10.40 -23.28
N MET A 67 2.63 9.91 -23.79
CA MET A 67 2.24 8.48 -23.66
C MET A 67 2.98 7.58 -24.66
N THR A 68 3.55 8.14 -25.73
CA THR A 68 4.39 7.43 -26.71
C THR A 68 5.89 7.64 -26.48
N MET A 69 6.27 8.51 -25.54
CA MET A 69 7.66 8.86 -25.27
C MET A 69 8.35 7.70 -24.58
N GLY A 70 9.57 7.41 -25.02
CA GLY A 70 10.45 6.51 -24.28
C GLY A 70 10.80 7.10 -22.91
N PRO A 71 11.30 6.27 -21.97
CA PRO A 71 11.68 6.72 -20.64
C PRO A 71 12.65 7.90 -20.63
N VAL A 72 13.59 7.95 -21.59
CA VAL A 72 14.59 9.03 -21.72
C VAL A 72 13.94 10.34 -22.12
N ASP A 73 13.13 10.35 -23.19
CA ASP A 73 12.46 11.56 -23.66
C ASP A 73 11.51 12.12 -22.60
N TYR A 74 10.77 11.24 -21.92
CA TYR A 74 9.87 11.63 -20.82
C TYR A 74 10.65 12.27 -19.67
N HIS A 75 11.78 11.68 -19.27
CA HIS A 75 12.66 12.20 -18.23
C HIS A 75 13.19 13.61 -18.57
N GLU A 76 13.69 13.80 -19.79
CA GLU A 76 14.19 15.10 -20.26
C GLU A 76 13.09 16.16 -20.26
N PHE A 77 11.89 15.81 -20.74
CA PHE A 77 10.75 16.71 -20.78
C PHE A 77 10.37 17.21 -19.38
N ILE A 78 10.22 16.30 -18.41
CA ILE A 78 9.79 16.64 -17.05
C ILE A 78 10.89 17.37 -16.26
N CYS A 79 12.16 16.97 -16.41
CA CYS A 79 13.28 17.68 -15.80
C CYS A 79 13.34 19.13 -16.33
N THR A 80 13.19 19.33 -17.64
CA THR A 80 13.17 20.66 -18.25
C THR A 80 12.01 21.51 -17.73
N GLU A 81 10.81 20.94 -17.62
CA GLU A 81 9.62 21.64 -17.07
C GLU A 81 9.84 22.11 -15.62
N SER A 82 10.54 21.30 -14.82
CA SER A 82 10.84 21.60 -13.42
C SER A 82 12.12 22.42 -13.20
N GLY A 83 12.83 22.78 -14.27
CA GLY A 83 14.10 23.50 -14.21
C GLY A 83 15.25 22.67 -13.63
N LEU A 84 15.14 21.34 -13.66
CA LEU A 84 16.16 20.41 -13.19
C LEU A 84 17.06 19.94 -14.35
N PRO A 85 18.38 19.78 -14.16
CA PRO A 85 19.27 19.28 -15.19
C PRO A 85 19.02 17.78 -15.45
N PRO A 86 18.56 17.36 -16.65
CA PRO A 86 18.19 15.96 -16.89
C PRO A 86 19.33 14.97 -16.66
N ALA A 87 20.57 15.35 -17.01
CA ALA A 87 21.74 14.48 -16.93
C ALA A 87 22.18 14.12 -15.50
N THR A 88 21.82 14.94 -14.51
CA THR A 88 22.25 14.79 -13.09
C THR A 88 21.08 14.71 -12.13
N THR A 89 19.90 14.35 -12.64
CA THR A 89 18.67 14.17 -11.84
C THR A 89 18.19 12.72 -11.93
N ALA A 90 17.92 12.09 -10.78
CA ALA A 90 17.08 10.90 -10.73
C ALA A 90 15.63 11.33 -10.42
N LEU A 91 14.70 11.04 -11.32
CA LEU A 91 13.32 11.53 -11.25
C LEU A 91 12.31 10.38 -11.14
N MET A 92 11.60 10.33 -10.03
CA MET A 92 10.51 9.39 -9.76
C MET A 92 9.15 9.98 -10.15
N SER A 93 8.16 9.11 -10.27
CA SER A 93 6.82 9.39 -10.75
C SER A 93 5.79 8.80 -9.83
N THR A 94 4.82 9.61 -9.41
CA THR A 94 3.76 9.16 -8.51
C THR A 94 2.37 9.58 -9.01
N ALA A 95 1.36 8.76 -8.75
CA ALA A 95 -0.04 9.15 -8.86
C ALA A 95 -0.59 9.79 -7.57
N ALA A 96 0.19 9.74 -6.48
CA ALA A 96 -0.21 10.36 -5.22
C ALA A 96 -0.08 11.88 -5.31
N ASN A 97 -1.01 12.57 -4.65
CA ASN A 97 -1.03 14.02 -4.62
C ASN A 97 0.21 14.54 -3.89
N MET A 98 0.98 15.42 -4.53
CA MET A 98 2.22 15.94 -3.95
C MET A 98 1.99 16.77 -2.66
N GLN A 99 0.75 17.21 -2.43
CA GLN A 99 0.36 17.82 -1.16
C GLN A 99 0.36 16.83 0.01
N CYS A 100 0.23 15.53 -0.25
CA CYS A 100 0.25 14.44 0.72
C CYS A 100 1.66 13.87 0.97
N ALA A 101 2.70 14.49 0.42
CA ALA A 101 4.08 14.13 0.72
C ALA A 101 4.38 14.37 2.21
N VAL A 102 4.97 13.37 2.87
CA VAL A 102 5.31 13.43 4.29
C VAL A 102 6.80 13.23 4.46
N LEU A 103 7.43 14.11 5.24
CA LEU A 103 8.82 13.97 5.68
C LEU A 103 8.86 13.51 7.13
N ALA A 104 9.39 12.31 7.36
CA ALA A 104 9.73 11.78 8.67
C ALA A 104 11.24 11.90 8.94
N ARG A 105 11.60 12.03 10.21
CA ARG A 105 12.99 12.16 10.67
C ARG A 105 13.22 11.21 11.83
N ALA A 106 14.38 10.57 11.86
CA ALA A 106 14.79 9.75 13.00
C ALA A 106 16.28 9.96 13.27
N THR A 107 16.66 10.01 14.55
CA THR A 107 18.03 10.27 15.00
C THR A 107 18.46 9.29 16.08
N HIS A 108 19.76 8.99 16.15
CA HIS A 108 20.39 8.33 17.28
C HIS A 108 21.87 8.71 17.36
N GLY A 109 22.26 9.39 18.44
CA GLY A 109 23.64 9.88 18.61
C GLY A 109 24.03 10.82 17.48
N ASP A 110 25.07 10.45 16.73
CA ASP A 110 25.63 11.19 15.61
C ASP A 110 24.93 10.93 14.26
N LEU A 111 23.96 10.02 14.22
CA LEU A 111 23.30 9.54 13.00
C LEU A 111 21.89 10.11 12.88
N ALA A 112 21.56 10.66 11.72
CA ALA A 112 20.21 11.09 11.36
C ALA A 112 19.81 10.56 9.98
N VAL A 113 18.53 10.19 9.87
CA VAL A 113 17.91 9.87 8.58
C VAL A 113 16.67 10.73 8.37
N ARG A 114 16.43 11.07 7.11
CA ARG A 114 15.22 11.77 6.65
C ARG A 114 14.59 10.92 5.56
N VAL A 115 13.30 10.66 5.70
CA VAL A 115 12.56 9.88 4.71
C VAL A 115 11.34 10.68 4.27
N VAL A 116 11.25 10.96 2.98
CA VAL A 116 10.07 11.58 2.37
C VAL A 116 9.32 10.51 1.60
N ALA A 117 8.01 10.42 1.82
CA ALA A 117 7.16 9.50 1.09
C ALA A 117 5.98 10.21 0.42
N THR A 118 5.56 9.69 -0.72
CA THR A 118 4.19 9.82 -1.23
C THR A 118 3.62 8.43 -1.39
N ALA A 119 2.38 8.19 -0.99
CA ALA A 119 1.83 6.83 -0.96
C ALA A 119 0.35 6.83 -1.34
N GLY A 120 -0.02 6.05 -2.36
CA GLY A 120 -1.40 5.76 -2.72
C GLY A 120 -1.55 4.29 -3.13
N VAL A 121 -2.53 3.59 -2.57
CA VAL A 121 -2.62 2.11 -2.68
C VAL A 121 -3.98 1.57 -3.12
N LEU A 122 -5.04 2.38 -3.09
CA LEU A 122 -6.40 1.90 -3.39
C LEU A 122 -6.63 1.49 -4.85
N GLY A 123 -5.73 1.84 -5.77
CA GLY A 123 -5.88 1.55 -7.20
C GLY A 123 -5.13 0.32 -7.69
N ASN A 124 -3.97 0.01 -7.10
CA ASN A 124 -3.05 -1.01 -7.63
C ASN A 124 -2.17 -1.67 -6.55
N ALA A 125 -2.64 -1.74 -5.30
CA ALA A 125 -1.93 -2.50 -4.26
C ALA A 125 -1.70 -3.95 -4.70
N THR A 126 -0.48 -4.43 -4.51
CA THR A 126 -0.07 -5.79 -4.88
C THR A 126 0.74 -6.44 -3.77
N ARG A 127 0.75 -7.76 -3.77
CA ARG A 127 1.64 -8.58 -2.95
C ARG A 127 2.82 -9.04 -3.81
N ALA A 128 4.02 -9.00 -3.25
CA ALA A 128 5.17 -9.62 -3.89
C ALA A 128 4.90 -11.11 -4.17
N GLY A 129 5.07 -11.52 -5.42
CA GLY A 129 4.74 -12.87 -5.91
C GLY A 129 3.34 -13.02 -6.50
N ASP A 130 2.51 -11.98 -6.51
CA ASP A 130 1.26 -11.99 -7.29
C ASP A 130 1.54 -12.17 -8.81
N PRO A 131 0.58 -12.75 -9.58
CA PRO A 131 0.77 -12.97 -11.01
C PRO A 131 1.06 -11.68 -11.78
N ALA A 132 2.12 -11.71 -12.60
CA ALA A 132 2.50 -10.56 -13.41
C ALA A 132 1.51 -10.31 -14.55
N GLY A 133 1.13 -9.04 -14.75
CA GLY A 133 0.29 -8.61 -15.88
C GLY A 133 1.08 -8.23 -17.14
N TRP A 134 2.40 -8.13 -17.04
CA TRP A 134 3.28 -7.61 -18.09
C TRP A 134 4.54 -8.46 -18.20
N HIS A 135 5.01 -8.63 -19.44
CA HIS A 135 6.28 -9.27 -19.76
C HIS A 135 7.11 -8.30 -20.61
N GLU A 136 8.30 -7.97 -20.13
CA GLU A 136 9.23 -7.12 -20.86
C GLU A 136 9.89 -7.89 -22.01
N THR A 137 9.93 -7.28 -23.19
CA THR A 137 10.63 -7.79 -24.37
C THR A 137 11.52 -6.68 -24.96
N PRO A 138 12.48 -7.01 -25.85
CA PRO A 138 13.27 -5.99 -26.55
C PRO A 138 12.45 -4.94 -27.33
N ASN A 139 11.21 -5.27 -27.68
CA ASN A 139 10.30 -4.38 -28.41
C ASN A 139 9.31 -3.65 -27.49
N GLY A 140 9.52 -3.73 -26.17
CA GLY A 140 8.65 -3.16 -25.15
C GLY A 140 7.90 -4.21 -24.33
N SER A 141 7.08 -3.74 -23.39
CA SER A 141 6.28 -4.61 -22.52
C SER A 141 4.99 -5.06 -23.21
N VAL A 142 4.75 -6.36 -23.20
CA VAL A 142 3.51 -6.98 -23.70
C VAL A 142 2.65 -7.48 -22.55
N ARG A 143 1.33 -7.53 -22.74
CA ARG A 143 0.39 -8.08 -21.76
C ARG A 143 0.57 -9.59 -21.67
N VAL A 144 0.55 -10.12 -20.45
CA VAL A 144 0.52 -11.58 -20.22
C VAL A 144 -0.92 -12.06 -20.38
N ASP A 145 -1.14 -13.04 -21.26
CA ASP A 145 -2.45 -13.64 -21.48
C ASP A 145 -2.98 -14.32 -20.23
N GLY A 146 -4.28 -14.13 -19.94
CA GLY A 146 -4.92 -14.73 -18.77
C GLY A 146 -4.50 -14.13 -17.42
N ALA A 147 -3.63 -13.11 -17.39
CA ALA A 147 -3.34 -12.38 -16.17
C ALA A 147 -4.63 -11.69 -15.70
N ALA A 148 -5.13 -12.13 -14.54
CA ALA A 148 -6.16 -11.44 -13.79
C ALA A 148 -5.59 -10.11 -13.27
N VAL A 149 -5.42 -9.13 -14.17
CA VAL A 149 -5.46 -7.75 -13.73
C VAL A 149 -6.88 -7.58 -13.26
N GLY A 150 -7.06 -7.54 -11.94
CA GLY A 150 -8.35 -7.31 -11.32
C GLY A 150 -9.09 -6.29 -12.16
N THR A 151 -10.26 -6.67 -12.66
CA THR A 151 -11.14 -5.80 -13.43
C THR A 151 -11.45 -4.63 -12.51
N SER A 152 -10.64 -3.56 -12.56
CA SER A 152 -10.94 -2.35 -11.82
C SER A 152 -12.32 -1.90 -12.30
N PRO A 153 -13.29 -1.70 -11.40
CA PRO A 153 -14.61 -1.23 -11.80
C PRO A 153 -14.42 0.11 -12.51
N ALA A 154 -14.83 0.18 -13.77
CA ALA A 154 -14.85 1.37 -14.65
C ALA A 154 -13.78 2.44 -14.33
N GLY A 155 -12.59 2.32 -14.93
CA GLY A 155 -11.53 3.33 -14.87
C GLY A 155 -10.18 2.79 -14.39
N THR A 156 -9.07 3.33 -14.92
CA THR A 156 -7.72 3.04 -14.40
C THR A 156 -7.53 3.77 -13.07
N ARG A 157 -7.51 3.04 -11.96
CA ARG A 157 -7.15 3.60 -10.64
C ARG A 157 -5.65 3.47 -10.43
N ALA A 158 -4.95 4.58 -10.36
CA ALA A 158 -3.51 4.63 -10.17
C ALA A 158 -3.16 4.78 -8.67
N GLY A 159 -2.08 4.12 -8.27
CA GLY A 159 -1.46 4.26 -6.96
C GLY A 159 0.05 4.05 -7.10
N THR A 160 0.83 4.73 -6.27
CA THR A 160 2.29 4.56 -6.23
C THR A 160 2.79 4.90 -4.85
N ILE A 161 3.75 4.13 -4.33
CA ILE A 161 4.56 4.55 -3.18
C ILE A 161 5.94 4.96 -3.68
N VAL A 162 6.31 6.23 -3.47
CA VAL A 162 7.66 6.74 -3.75
C VAL A 162 8.31 7.11 -2.44
N ILE A 163 9.55 6.66 -2.23
CA ILE A 163 10.33 6.91 -1.01
C ILE A 163 11.66 7.55 -1.38
N LEU A 164 11.97 8.71 -0.79
CA LEU A 164 13.27 9.37 -0.86
C LEU A 164 13.91 9.32 0.53
N ALA A 165 15.02 8.62 0.67
CA ALA A 165 15.73 8.49 1.94
C ALA A 165 17.09 9.20 1.88
N PHE A 166 17.41 9.98 2.91
CA PHE A 166 18.67 10.68 3.05
C PHE A 166 19.32 10.26 4.36
N ILE A 167 20.55 9.76 4.27
CA ILE A 167 21.40 9.36 5.39
C ILE A 167 22.45 10.44 5.56
N ASP A 168 22.66 10.97 6.76
CA ASP A 168 23.57 12.09 7.00
C ASP A 168 25.05 11.70 7.12
N ARG A 169 25.37 10.40 7.04
CA ARG A 169 26.71 9.84 7.12
C ARG A 169 27.09 9.10 5.85
N PRO A 170 28.39 9.05 5.49
CA PRO A 170 28.87 8.24 4.38
C PRO A 170 28.53 6.76 4.54
N CYS A 171 28.16 6.12 3.44
CA CYS A 171 27.74 4.73 3.39
C CYS A 171 28.35 4.03 2.19
N THR A 172 28.94 2.86 2.42
CA THR A 172 29.41 1.99 1.33
C THR A 172 28.25 1.53 0.43
N PRO A 173 28.53 1.10 -0.83
CA PRO A 173 27.51 0.55 -1.72
C PRO A 173 26.68 -0.59 -1.09
N GLY A 174 27.35 -1.53 -0.41
CA GLY A 174 26.68 -2.64 0.27
C GLY A 174 25.75 -2.19 1.40
N CYS A 175 26.11 -1.11 2.11
CA CYS A 175 25.25 -0.49 3.11
C CYS A 175 23.97 0.09 2.48
N LEU A 176 24.07 0.75 1.32
CA LEU A 176 22.89 1.28 0.61
C LEU A 176 21.96 0.17 0.09
N VAL A 177 22.52 -0.95 -0.37
CA VAL A 177 21.73 -2.13 -0.74
C VAL A 177 20.97 -2.66 0.48
N GLY A 178 21.63 -2.83 1.62
CA GLY A 178 20.97 -3.23 2.88
C GLY A 178 19.89 -2.24 3.33
N ALA A 179 20.15 -0.94 3.18
CA ALA A 179 19.18 0.12 3.46
C ALA A 179 17.93 -0.01 2.59
N SER A 180 18.09 -0.37 1.30
CA SER A 180 16.96 -0.56 0.39
C SER A 180 16.04 -1.71 0.80
N THR A 181 16.61 -2.81 1.33
CA THR A 181 15.84 -3.92 1.89
C THR A 181 15.03 -3.46 3.09
N ILE A 182 15.65 -2.76 4.05
CA ILE A 182 14.96 -2.27 5.25
C ILE A 182 13.84 -1.29 4.94
N ILE A 183 14.06 -0.37 3.99
CA ILE A 183 13.03 0.56 3.55
C ILE A 183 11.86 -0.19 2.90
N THR A 184 12.15 -1.22 2.10
CA THR A 184 11.12 -2.08 1.48
C THR A 184 10.31 -2.84 2.52
N GLU A 185 10.97 -3.43 3.52
CA GLU A 185 10.32 -4.10 4.64
C GLU A 185 9.43 -3.13 5.42
N ALA A 186 9.93 -1.94 5.78
CA ALA A 186 9.17 -0.95 6.54
C ALA A 186 7.94 -0.41 5.80
N LYS A 187 8.06 -0.17 4.49
CA LYS A 187 6.92 0.14 3.63
C LYS A 187 5.90 -0.99 3.67
N SER A 188 6.35 -2.24 3.54
CA SER A 188 5.47 -3.42 3.60
C SER A 188 4.77 -3.51 4.96
N THR A 189 5.48 -3.27 6.06
CA THR A 189 4.91 -3.25 7.42
C THR A 189 3.80 -2.21 7.55
N ALA A 190 3.97 -0.99 7.01
CA ALA A 190 2.91 0.02 7.04
C ALA A 190 1.62 -0.43 6.34
N LEU A 191 1.73 -1.19 5.24
CA LEU A 191 0.58 -1.78 4.55
C LEU A 191 -0.02 -2.97 5.32
N LEU A 192 0.83 -3.80 5.94
CA LEU A 192 0.41 -4.96 6.73
C LEU A 192 -0.31 -4.56 8.02
N ASP A 193 0.11 -3.47 8.67
CA ASP A 193 -0.54 -2.92 9.87
C ASP A 193 -1.97 -2.45 9.57
N LEU A 194 -2.19 -1.94 8.35
CA LEU A 194 -3.53 -1.57 7.86
C LEU A 194 -4.29 -2.74 7.23
N ARG A 195 -3.68 -3.94 7.16
CA ARG A 195 -4.23 -5.12 6.48
C ARG A 195 -4.74 -4.76 5.10
N MET A 196 -3.92 -4.05 4.32
CA MET A 196 -4.29 -3.65 2.96
C MET A 196 -4.34 -4.89 2.07
N PRO A 197 -5.45 -5.15 1.35
CA PRO A 197 -5.52 -6.28 0.45
C PRO A 197 -4.71 -6.02 -0.82
N SER A 198 -4.19 -7.09 -1.41
CA SER A 198 -3.81 -7.07 -2.82
C SER A 198 -5.07 -6.99 -3.68
N LEU A 199 -4.99 -6.29 -4.81
CA LEU A 199 -6.04 -6.26 -5.83
C LEU A 199 -5.88 -7.35 -6.90
N GLN A 200 -4.85 -8.18 -6.78
CA GLN A 200 -4.53 -9.26 -7.72
C GLN A 200 -4.66 -10.66 -7.10
N SER A 201 -4.69 -10.75 -5.76
CA SER A 201 -4.88 -11.99 -5.05
C SER A 201 -5.58 -11.76 -3.71
N PRO A 202 -6.08 -12.82 -3.03
CA PRO A 202 -6.62 -12.69 -1.67
C PRO A 202 -5.54 -12.35 -0.62
N GLY A 203 -4.29 -12.11 -1.02
CA GLY A 203 -3.16 -11.79 -0.14
C GLY A 203 -3.23 -10.39 0.46
N LEU A 204 -2.40 -10.13 1.48
CA LEU A 204 -2.14 -8.77 1.92
C LEU A 204 -1.05 -8.14 1.04
N ALA A 205 -1.25 -6.88 0.68
CA ALA A 205 -0.32 -6.14 -0.13
C ALA A 205 0.98 -5.82 0.62
N THR A 206 2.09 -5.84 -0.10
CA THR A 206 3.42 -5.45 0.40
C THR A 206 3.92 -4.17 -0.28
N GLY A 207 3.18 -3.64 -1.24
CA GLY A 207 3.49 -2.43 -1.97
C GLY A 207 2.46 -2.14 -3.05
N THR A 208 2.88 -1.38 -4.06
CA THR A 208 2.19 -1.31 -5.35
C THR A 208 3.03 -1.93 -6.45
N GLY A 209 2.42 -2.19 -7.61
CA GLY A 209 3.16 -2.61 -8.81
C GLY A 209 4.08 -1.54 -9.41
N THR A 210 4.20 -0.37 -8.79
CA THR A 210 4.88 0.83 -9.32
C THR A 210 5.79 1.50 -8.29
N ASP A 211 6.07 0.86 -7.16
CA ASP A 211 6.86 1.47 -6.09
C ASP A 211 8.24 1.94 -6.58
N GLN A 212 8.70 3.10 -6.11
CA GLN A 212 10.02 3.64 -6.43
C GLN A 212 10.76 4.12 -5.19
N LEU A 213 12.09 4.03 -5.25
CA LEU A 213 12.98 4.33 -4.14
C LEU A 213 14.22 5.09 -4.64
N ALA A 214 14.66 6.08 -3.87
CA ALA A 214 15.99 6.65 -3.96
C ALA A 214 16.58 6.83 -2.56
N ILE A 215 17.85 6.45 -2.38
CA ILE A 215 18.60 6.60 -1.13
C ILE A 215 19.86 7.39 -1.43
N ALA A 216 20.11 8.46 -0.68
CA ALA A 216 21.32 9.27 -0.78
C ALA A 216 22.10 9.25 0.52
N ALA A 217 23.42 9.08 0.42
CA ALA A 217 24.37 9.27 1.51
C ALA A 217 25.54 10.11 0.98
N PRO A 218 26.09 11.07 1.74
CA PRO A 218 27.23 11.86 1.29
C PRO A 218 28.42 10.95 0.96
N LEU A 219 29.24 11.33 -0.02
CA LEU A 219 30.52 10.65 -0.23
C LEU A 219 31.46 10.93 0.94
N ALA A 220 32.28 9.94 1.29
CA ALA A 220 33.32 10.10 2.29
C ALA A 220 34.39 11.08 1.79
N GLU A 221 34.77 12.03 2.64
CA GLU A 221 35.96 12.85 2.46
C GLU A 221 37.20 12.15 3.04
N GLU A 222 38.38 12.73 2.82
CA GLU A 222 39.62 12.18 3.35
C GLU A 222 39.56 12.10 4.90
N GLY A 223 39.68 10.88 5.42
CA GLY A 223 39.59 10.60 6.86
C GLY A 223 38.20 10.26 7.38
N ASP A 224 37.16 10.32 6.53
CA ASP A 224 35.83 9.87 6.91
C ASP A 224 35.75 8.34 6.98
N TRP A 225 34.95 7.84 7.93
CA TRP A 225 34.56 6.44 8.00
C TRP A 225 33.21 6.22 7.34
N GLU A 226 33.13 5.23 6.46
CA GLU A 226 31.87 4.82 5.83
C GLU A 226 31.14 3.76 6.64
N ARG A 227 29.82 3.90 6.75
CA ARG A 227 28.96 2.85 7.30
C ARG A 227 28.90 1.67 6.32
N HIS A 228 29.03 0.47 6.86
CA HIS A 228 29.02 -0.78 6.09
C HIS A 228 27.74 -1.61 6.23
N TRP A 229 26.85 -1.25 7.17
CA TRP A 229 25.72 -2.09 7.54
C TRP A 229 24.45 -1.29 7.84
N ALA A 230 23.38 -1.62 7.11
CA ALA A 230 22.02 -1.19 7.39
C ALA A 230 21.13 -2.44 7.43
N GLY A 231 20.83 -2.92 8.64
CA GLY A 231 19.96 -4.06 8.89
C GLY A 231 19.14 -3.85 10.17
N SER A 232 18.16 -4.70 10.44
CA SER A 232 17.23 -4.56 11.59
C SER A 232 17.92 -4.58 12.96
N HIS A 233 19.08 -5.24 13.08
CA HIS A 233 19.92 -5.25 14.28
C HIS A 233 20.94 -4.10 14.36
N ASN A 234 20.91 -3.16 13.40
CA ASN A 234 21.78 -2.00 13.35
C ASN A 234 20.97 -0.70 13.52
N THR A 235 21.55 0.29 14.19
CA THR A 235 20.91 1.60 14.41
C THR A 235 20.47 2.27 13.09
N LEU A 236 21.29 2.22 12.03
CA LEU A 236 20.92 2.81 10.73
C LEU A 236 19.67 2.14 10.15
N GLY A 237 19.62 0.80 10.16
CA GLY A 237 18.43 0.08 9.71
C GLY A 237 17.22 0.38 10.58
N ALA A 238 17.37 0.39 11.90
CA ALA A 238 16.26 0.71 12.81
C ALA A 238 15.71 2.14 12.59
N LEU A 239 16.58 3.12 12.32
CA LEU A 239 16.18 4.49 12.00
C LEU A 239 15.46 4.59 10.65
N LEU A 240 16.03 3.99 9.60
CA LEU A 240 15.43 3.95 8.26
C LEU A 240 14.06 3.28 8.29
N GLY A 241 13.95 2.16 9.01
CA GLY A 241 12.71 1.42 9.15
C GLY A 241 11.60 2.25 9.81
N ARG A 242 11.89 2.88 10.96
CA ARG A 242 10.94 3.76 11.66
C ARG A 242 10.51 4.95 10.80
N ALA A 243 11.48 5.71 10.27
CA ALA A 243 11.17 6.90 9.48
C ALA A 243 10.38 6.56 8.21
N THR A 244 10.70 5.44 7.56
CA THR A 244 9.94 4.98 6.38
C THR A 244 8.50 4.60 6.76
N HIS A 245 8.33 3.79 7.81
CA HIS A 245 7.01 3.38 8.26
C HIS A 245 6.14 4.60 8.63
N ASP A 246 6.68 5.55 9.38
CA ASP A 246 5.96 6.77 9.79
C ASP A 246 5.57 7.62 8.56
N ALA A 247 6.50 7.82 7.62
CA ALA A 247 6.25 8.60 6.41
C ALA A 247 5.17 7.95 5.54
N VAL A 248 5.27 6.64 5.28
CA VAL A 248 4.29 5.91 4.46
C VAL A 248 2.93 5.87 5.14
N SER A 249 2.86 5.51 6.41
CA SER A 249 1.61 5.47 7.19
C SER A 249 0.88 6.81 7.17
N ARG A 250 1.61 7.91 7.40
CA ARG A 250 1.02 9.24 7.38
C ARG A 250 0.63 9.69 5.96
N SER A 251 1.41 9.35 4.94
CA SER A 251 1.06 9.64 3.55
C SER A 251 -0.20 8.88 3.11
N LEU A 252 -0.38 7.63 3.52
CA LEU A 252 -1.60 6.85 3.25
C LEU A 252 -2.84 7.47 3.89
N LEU A 253 -2.72 7.98 5.11
CA LEU A 253 -3.79 8.74 5.76
C LEU A 253 -4.14 10.00 4.96
N LEU A 254 -3.14 10.81 4.57
CA LEU A 254 -3.39 12.05 3.84
C LEU A 254 -3.96 11.81 2.42
N GLN A 255 -3.44 10.79 1.72
CA GLN A 255 -3.80 10.51 0.32
C GLN A 255 -5.12 9.72 0.19
N ASN A 256 -5.32 8.71 1.03
CA ASN A 256 -6.42 7.75 0.90
C ASN A 256 -7.38 7.76 2.09
N GLY A 257 -7.12 8.55 3.14
CA GLY A 257 -7.90 8.48 4.38
C GLY A 257 -7.71 7.17 5.15
N LEU A 258 -6.62 6.43 4.89
CA LEU A 258 -6.38 5.13 5.51
C LEU A 258 -5.72 5.28 6.87
N CYS A 259 -6.39 4.81 7.92
CA CYS A 259 -5.86 4.68 9.27
C CYS A 259 -6.43 3.43 9.97
N PRO A 260 -5.80 2.94 11.05
CA PRO A 260 -6.26 1.75 11.77
C PRO A 260 -7.74 1.83 12.20
N GLU A 261 -8.19 2.99 12.66
CA GLU A 261 -9.56 3.20 13.15
C GLU A 261 -10.61 3.02 12.04
N LEU A 262 -10.31 3.47 10.82
CA LEU A 262 -11.21 3.34 9.67
C LEU A 262 -11.07 1.97 8.98
N ARG A 263 -9.96 1.26 9.18
CA ARG A 263 -9.80 -0.12 8.68
C ARG A 263 -10.64 -1.13 9.45
N ARG A 264 -11.05 -0.82 10.69
CA ARG A 264 -11.90 -1.66 11.56
C ARG A 264 -13.31 -1.84 10.99
N THR A 265 -13.43 -2.68 9.97
CA THR A 265 -14.68 -3.02 9.27
C THR A 265 -14.72 -4.49 8.89
N VAL A 266 -15.92 -5.07 8.82
CA VAL A 266 -16.13 -6.42 8.27
C VAL A 266 -15.56 -6.54 6.85
N CYS A 267 -15.92 -5.61 5.96
CA CYS A 267 -15.43 -5.60 4.58
C CYS A 267 -13.91 -5.35 4.49
N GLY A 268 -13.35 -4.61 5.45
CA GLY A 268 -11.91 -4.41 5.54
C GLY A 268 -11.15 -5.70 5.84
N ALA A 269 -11.72 -6.58 6.65
CA ALA A 269 -11.15 -7.88 6.95
C ALA A 269 -11.36 -8.90 5.81
N LEU A 270 -12.59 -8.98 5.30
CA LEU A 270 -13.07 -10.10 4.49
C LEU A 270 -13.36 -9.76 3.03
N GLY A 271 -13.23 -8.50 2.60
CA GLY A 271 -13.47 -8.11 1.20
C GLY A 271 -12.59 -8.89 0.22
N ARG A 272 -11.31 -9.09 0.55
CA ARG A 272 -10.37 -9.92 -0.23
C ARG A 272 -10.73 -11.40 -0.30
N HIS A 273 -11.67 -11.85 0.53
CA HIS A 273 -12.21 -13.21 0.56
C HIS A 273 -13.65 -13.28 0.03
N GLY A 274 -14.19 -12.19 -0.54
CA GLY A 274 -15.51 -12.16 -1.18
C GLY A 274 -16.66 -11.56 -0.35
N CYS A 275 -16.38 -10.99 0.82
CA CYS A 275 -17.37 -10.29 1.65
C CYS A 275 -17.21 -8.76 1.54
N ASP A 276 -17.59 -8.19 0.40
CA ASP A 276 -17.64 -6.75 0.17
C ASP A 276 -19.05 -6.16 0.36
N GLU A 277 -19.17 -4.84 0.20
CA GLU A 277 -20.47 -4.15 0.36
C GLU A 277 -21.51 -4.62 -0.65
N ASP A 278 -21.10 -4.89 -1.89
CA ASP A 278 -22.01 -5.32 -2.95
C ASP A 278 -22.56 -6.72 -2.65
N LYS A 279 -21.72 -7.64 -2.17
CA LYS A 279 -22.14 -8.96 -1.68
C LYS A 279 -23.13 -8.84 -0.52
N LEU A 280 -22.86 -7.98 0.46
CA LEU A 280 -23.76 -7.78 1.59
C LEU A 280 -25.12 -7.21 1.14
N ARG A 281 -25.14 -6.25 0.22
CA ARG A 281 -26.38 -5.70 -0.36
C ARG A 281 -27.17 -6.79 -1.10
N ALA A 282 -26.50 -7.54 -1.98
CA ALA A 282 -27.14 -8.61 -2.74
C ALA A 282 -27.74 -9.69 -1.84
N LEU A 283 -27.01 -10.13 -0.81
CA LEU A 283 -27.54 -11.12 0.14
C LEU A 283 -28.66 -10.55 1.02
N ALA A 284 -28.59 -9.28 1.41
CA ALA A 284 -29.68 -8.64 2.14
C ALA A 284 -30.98 -8.61 1.32
N GLU A 285 -30.91 -8.45 0.00
CA GLU A 285 -32.09 -8.47 -0.89
C GLU A 285 -32.69 -9.88 -1.04
N THR A 286 -31.89 -10.93 -0.90
CA THR A 286 -32.34 -12.31 -1.10
C THR A 286 -32.70 -13.05 0.19
N GLU A 287 -32.06 -12.74 1.31
CA GLU A 287 -32.18 -13.48 2.56
C GLU A 287 -33.06 -12.77 3.60
N LEU A 288 -33.40 -11.48 3.39
CA LEU A 288 -34.28 -10.70 4.27
C LEU A 288 -35.59 -10.34 3.57
N ASP A 289 -36.65 -10.07 4.35
CA ASP A 289 -37.84 -9.43 3.81
C ASP A 289 -37.54 -8.00 3.32
N THR A 290 -38.44 -7.44 2.50
CA THR A 290 -38.22 -6.14 1.83
C THR A 290 -38.00 -4.98 2.81
N GLU A 291 -38.67 -4.97 3.96
CA GLU A 291 -38.54 -3.87 4.92
C GLU A 291 -37.20 -3.95 5.64
N LEU A 292 -36.85 -5.14 6.12
CA LEU A 292 -35.61 -5.38 6.83
C LEU A 292 -34.38 -5.26 5.91
N SER A 293 -34.49 -5.68 4.65
CA SER A 293 -33.46 -5.49 3.63
C SER A 293 -33.17 -4.01 3.40
N ARG A 294 -34.21 -3.18 3.22
CA ARG A 294 -34.05 -1.72 3.08
C ARG A 294 -33.40 -1.12 4.33
N LEU A 295 -33.79 -1.58 5.52
CA LEU A 295 -33.21 -1.11 6.78
C LEU A 295 -31.72 -1.47 6.88
N PHE A 296 -31.35 -2.70 6.53
CA PHE A 296 -29.97 -3.15 6.49
C PHE A 296 -29.13 -2.31 5.53
N ILE A 297 -29.56 -2.19 4.27
CA ILE A 297 -28.86 -1.47 3.21
C ILE A 297 -28.69 0.01 3.56
N GLY A 298 -29.72 0.63 4.14
CA GLY A 298 -29.68 2.01 4.60
C GLY A 298 -28.72 2.26 5.78
N ASN A 299 -28.41 1.22 6.56
CA ASN A 299 -27.52 1.29 7.73
C ASN A 299 -26.21 0.51 7.54
N LEU A 300 -25.86 0.12 6.31
CA LEU A 300 -24.74 -0.78 6.04
C LEU A 300 -23.44 -0.32 6.71
N GLN A 301 -23.13 0.98 6.61
CA GLN A 301 -21.91 1.54 7.22
C GLN A 301 -21.88 1.33 8.75
N ALA A 302 -23.01 1.55 9.45
CA ALA A 302 -23.07 1.30 10.88
C ALA A 302 -22.92 -0.20 11.22
N VAL A 303 -23.43 -1.10 10.37
CA VAL A 303 -23.31 -2.55 10.57
C VAL A 303 -21.87 -3.02 10.37
N ILE A 304 -21.21 -2.64 9.27
CA ILE A 304 -19.86 -3.13 8.96
C ILE A 304 -18.80 -2.52 9.89
N HIS A 305 -19.05 -1.34 10.48
CA HIS A 305 -18.15 -0.68 11.44
C HIS A 305 -18.35 -1.12 12.89
N ASP A 306 -19.28 -2.04 13.17
CA ASP A 306 -19.46 -2.60 14.51
C ASP A 306 -18.13 -3.22 15.01
N PRO A 307 -17.58 -2.74 16.15
CA PRO A 307 -16.25 -3.17 16.60
C PRO A 307 -16.16 -4.68 16.88
N GLN A 308 -17.22 -5.28 17.42
CA GLN A 308 -17.23 -6.69 17.76
C GLN A 308 -17.29 -7.55 16.50
N ALA A 309 -18.19 -7.24 15.57
CA ALA A 309 -18.29 -7.92 14.28
C ALA A 309 -16.99 -7.77 13.47
N ALA A 310 -16.39 -6.59 13.43
CA ALA A 310 -15.12 -6.37 12.74
C ALA A 310 -13.98 -7.20 13.35
N SER A 311 -13.89 -7.29 14.69
CA SER A 311 -12.90 -8.13 15.36
C SER A 311 -13.02 -9.59 14.96
N VAL A 312 -14.24 -10.13 14.95
CA VAL A 312 -14.51 -11.52 14.56
C VAL A 312 -14.20 -11.74 13.07
N ALA A 313 -14.55 -10.78 12.22
CA ALA A 313 -14.25 -10.82 10.79
C ALA A 313 -12.74 -10.92 10.52
N TYR A 314 -11.89 -10.22 11.30
CA TYR A 314 -10.43 -10.37 11.19
C TYR A 314 -9.93 -11.75 11.62
N CYS A 315 -10.49 -12.35 12.66
CA CYS A 315 -10.16 -13.73 13.05
C CYS A 315 -10.57 -14.76 12.00
N LEU A 316 -11.73 -14.57 11.36
CA LEU A 316 -12.16 -15.40 10.24
C LEU A 316 -11.20 -15.24 9.04
N ALA A 317 -10.85 -14.01 8.69
CA ALA A 317 -9.94 -13.71 7.59
C ALA A 317 -8.55 -14.34 7.78
N GLU A 318 -8.04 -14.33 9.02
CA GLU A 318 -6.78 -14.97 9.40
C GLU A 318 -6.89 -16.50 9.29
N SER A 319 -8.01 -17.10 9.71
CA SER A 319 -8.23 -18.54 9.59
C SER A 319 -8.15 -19.00 8.12
N VAL A 320 -8.74 -18.22 7.22
CA VAL A 320 -8.65 -18.45 5.76
C VAL A 320 -7.21 -18.30 5.25
N ASP A 321 -6.46 -17.33 5.76
CA ASP A 321 -5.07 -17.11 5.37
C ASP A 321 -4.14 -18.24 5.82
N LEU A 322 -4.28 -18.68 7.06
CA LEU A 322 -3.47 -19.77 7.62
C LEU A 322 -3.75 -21.09 6.88
N ALA A 323 -4.99 -21.32 6.44
CA ALA A 323 -5.35 -22.45 5.59
C ALA A 323 -4.63 -22.38 4.23
N ARG A 324 -4.70 -21.22 3.58
CA ARG A 324 -4.05 -20.98 2.29
C ARG A 324 -2.52 -21.09 2.37
N ALA A 325 -1.94 -20.69 3.50
CA ALA A 325 -0.50 -20.85 3.76
C ALA A 325 -0.10 -22.30 4.09
N GLY A 326 -1.06 -23.23 4.23
CA GLY A 326 -0.80 -24.61 4.62
C GLY A 326 -0.42 -24.79 6.10
N ILE A 327 -0.61 -23.76 6.93
CA ILE A 327 -0.32 -23.79 8.36
C ILE A 327 -1.41 -24.56 9.12
N LEU A 328 -2.68 -24.34 8.75
CA LEU A 328 -3.81 -25.09 9.30
C LEU A 328 -4.32 -26.10 8.27
N HIS A 329 -4.61 -27.32 8.74
CA HIS A 329 -5.24 -28.36 7.92
C HIS A 329 -6.66 -27.96 7.51
N GLU A 330 -7.05 -28.33 6.29
CA GLU A 330 -8.32 -27.94 5.69
C GLU A 330 -9.54 -28.33 6.54
N GLU A 331 -9.53 -29.52 7.14
CA GLU A 331 -10.62 -30.00 8.01
C GLU A 331 -10.79 -29.13 9.26
N VAL A 332 -9.67 -28.74 9.89
CA VAL A 332 -9.66 -27.86 11.07
C VAL A 332 -10.16 -26.47 10.71
N VAL A 333 -9.77 -25.98 9.53
CA VAL A 333 -10.16 -24.67 9.04
C VAL A 333 -11.64 -24.60 8.75
N ARG A 334 -12.25 -25.64 8.17
CA ARG A 334 -13.69 -25.65 7.87
C ARG A 334 -14.53 -25.46 9.13
N GLU A 335 -14.22 -26.19 10.21
CA GLU A 335 -14.90 -26.02 11.49
C GLU A 335 -14.60 -24.65 12.11
N ALA A 336 -13.34 -24.17 12.05
CA ALA A 336 -12.98 -22.85 12.55
C ALA A 336 -13.72 -21.71 11.81
N ILE A 337 -13.86 -21.79 10.49
CA ILE A 337 -14.61 -20.81 9.69
C ILE A 337 -16.08 -20.82 10.08
N LEU A 338 -16.68 -22.00 10.27
CA LEU A 338 -18.07 -22.11 10.72
C LEU A 338 -18.27 -21.50 12.11
N ASP A 339 -17.36 -21.78 13.06
CA ASP A 339 -17.40 -21.23 14.41
C ASP A 339 -17.25 -19.71 14.40
N GLN A 340 -16.33 -19.17 13.59
CA GLN A 340 -16.16 -17.72 13.43
C GLN A 340 -17.37 -17.07 12.74
N ALA A 341 -17.98 -17.74 11.77
CA ALA A 341 -19.20 -17.25 11.12
C ALA A 341 -20.37 -17.21 12.12
N ALA A 342 -20.53 -18.23 12.97
CA ALA A 342 -21.51 -18.22 14.04
C ALA A 342 -21.27 -17.09 15.04
N LEU A 343 -20.01 -16.85 15.40
CA LEU A 343 -19.63 -15.76 16.28
C LEU A 343 -19.90 -14.39 15.63
N LEU A 344 -19.70 -14.27 14.31
CA LEU A 344 -19.98 -13.06 13.56
C LEU A 344 -21.49 -12.77 13.55
N ALA A 345 -22.33 -13.79 13.32
CA ALA A 345 -23.78 -13.65 13.40
C ALA A 345 -24.23 -13.25 14.81
N ALA A 346 -23.70 -13.89 15.85
CA ALA A 346 -24.00 -13.57 17.25
C ALA A 346 -23.58 -12.14 17.62
N ALA A 347 -22.43 -11.68 17.13
CA ALA A 347 -21.94 -10.31 17.31
C ALA A 347 -22.84 -9.30 16.59
N SER A 348 -23.17 -9.53 15.32
CA SER A 348 -24.09 -8.66 14.55
C SER A 348 -25.50 -8.60 15.15
N ALA A 349 -25.96 -9.68 15.77
CA ALA A 349 -27.23 -9.73 16.50
C ALA A 349 -27.19 -9.08 17.89
N LEU A 350 -26.00 -8.76 18.42
CA LEU A 350 -25.78 -8.36 19.82
C LEU A 350 -26.26 -9.44 20.82
N LYS A 351 -26.14 -10.72 20.45
CA LYS A 351 -26.66 -11.88 21.22
C LYS A 351 -25.62 -12.98 21.36
N PRO A 352 -24.55 -12.78 22.16
CA PRO A 352 -23.47 -13.77 22.32
C PRO A 352 -23.97 -15.12 22.87
N ALA A 353 -25.04 -15.13 23.67
CA ALA A 353 -25.63 -16.36 24.21
C ALA A 353 -26.26 -17.27 23.14
N ARG A 354 -26.53 -16.75 21.93
CA ARG A 354 -27.13 -17.50 20.81
C ARG A 354 -26.08 -18.09 19.86
N LEU A 355 -24.81 -18.12 20.24
CA LEU A 355 -23.72 -18.65 19.40
C LEU A 355 -24.03 -20.07 18.89
N ALA A 356 -24.46 -20.97 19.78
CA ALA A 356 -24.77 -22.36 19.41
C ALA A 356 -25.90 -22.45 18.38
N GLU A 357 -26.94 -21.62 18.53
CA GLU A 357 -28.05 -21.54 17.60
C GLU A 357 -27.59 -21.05 16.22
N PHE A 358 -26.82 -19.96 16.16
CA PHE A 358 -26.26 -19.47 14.89
C PHE A 358 -25.33 -20.49 14.23
N ARG A 359 -24.59 -21.26 15.02
CA ARG A 359 -23.74 -22.34 14.52
C ARG A 359 -24.56 -23.45 13.86
N GLU A 360 -25.69 -23.83 14.45
CA GLU A 360 -26.61 -24.79 13.86
C GLU A 360 -27.22 -24.26 12.55
N ILE A 361 -27.69 -23.01 12.54
CA ILE A 361 -28.26 -22.35 11.35
C ILE A 361 -27.23 -22.31 10.21
N LEU A 362 -26.03 -21.82 10.48
CA LEU A 362 -24.96 -21.70 9.48
C LEU A 362 -24.35 -23.05 9.10
N GLY A 363 -24.46 -24.06 9.97
CA GLY A 363 -23.99 -25.43 9.70
C GLY A 363 -24.66 -26.06 8.48
N GLY A 364 -25.91 -25.68 8.19
CA GLY A 364 -26.63 -26.08 6.97
C GLY A 364 -26.12 -25.41 5.69
N ARG A 365 -25.22 -24.42 5.80
CA ARG A 365 -24.65 -23.64 4.69
C ARG A 365 -23.11 -23.65 4.70
N LYS A 366 -22.48 -24.59 5.42
CA LYS A 366 -21.03 -24.65 5.63
C LYS A 366 -20.19 -24.86 4.37
N ASP A 367 -20.81 -25.30 3.27
CA ASP A 367 -20.15 -25.54 1.99
C ASP A 367 -20.03 -24.26 1.13
N LEU A 368 -20.60 -23.13 1.59
CA LEU A 368 -20.38 -21.82 0.98
C LEU A 368 -18.91 -21.41 1.10
N ASP A 369 -18.43 -20.60 0.15
CA ASP A 369 -17.12 -19.99 0.28
C ASP A 369 -17.05 -19.08 1.52
N PRO A 370 -15.86 -18.89 2.12
CA PRO A 370 -15.75 -18.19 3.40
C PRO A 370 -16.30 -16.76 3.40
N GLY A 371 -16.15 -16.03 2.28
CA GLY A 371 -16.67 -14.68 2.14
C GLY A 371 -18.20 -14.66 2.12
N THR A 372 -18.81 -15.52 1.30
CA THR A 372 -20.28 -15.62 1.23
C THR A 372 -20.86 -16.11 2.57
N LEU A 373 -20.23 -17.07 3.25
CA LEU A 373 -20.67 -17.54 4.56
C LEU A 373 -20.61 -16.42 5.62
N ALA A 374 -19.53 -15.64 5.64
CA ALA A 374 -19.40 -14.51 6.54
C ALA A 374 -20.40 -13.39 6.24
N ALA A 375 -20.63 -13.09 4.96
CA ALA A 375 -21.65 -12.13 4.56
C ALA A 375 -23.04 -12.59 5.02
N LEU A 376 -23.40 -13.86 4.79
CA LEU A 376 -24.64 -14.46 5.27
C LEU A 376 -24.76 -14.38 6.80
N ALA A 377 -23.68 -14.64 7.54
CA ALA A 377 -23.67 -14.51 9.00
C ALA A 377 -24.03 -13.09 9.47
N VAL A 378 -23.49 -12.05 8.82
CA VAL A 378 -23.87 -10.65 9.12
C VAL A 378 -25.36 -10.40 8.85
N ILE A 379 -25.88 -10.90 7.72
CA ILE A 379 -27.29 -10.74 7.35
C ILE A 379 -28.22 -11.43 8.36
N LEU A 380 -27.95 -12.69 8.70
CA LEU A 380 -28.71 -13.46 9.69
C LEU A 380 -28.63 -12.82 11.07
N GLY A 381 -27.43 -12.39 11.48
CA GLY A 381 -27.24 -11.68 12.74
C GLY A 381 -28.08 -10.40 12.81
N PHE A 382 -28.11 -9.61 11.72
CA PHE A 382 -28.95 -8.42 11.64
C PHE A 382 -30.44 -8.75 11.75
N ALA A 383 -30.92 -9.81 11.10
CA ALA A 383 -32.32 -10.24 11.19
C ALA A 383 -32.76 -10.61 12.60
N HIS A 384 -31.86 -11.26 13.35
CA HIS A 384 -32.10 -11.69 14.72
C HIS A 384 -31.71 -10.62 15.77
N LYS A 385 -31.27 -9.44 15.36
CA LYS A 385 -30.92 -8.36 16.29
C LYS A 385 -32.12 -7.92 17.12
N TRP A 386 -33.30 -7.86 16.49
CA TRP A 386 -34.53 -7.32 17.10
C TRP A 386 -35.49 -8.41 17.63
N THR A 387 -35.20 -9.69 17.37
CA THR A 387 -35.98 -10.87 17.81
C THR A 387 -35.10 -11.83 18.58
#